data_AF-A0A0H1BEN9-F1
#
_entry.id   AF-A0A0H1BEN9-F1
#
_cell.length_a   1.000
_cell.length_b   1.000
_cell.length_c   1.000
_cell.angle_alpha   90.00
_cell.angle_beta   90.00
_cell.angle_gamma   90.00
#
_symmetry.space_group_name_H-M   'P 1'
#
loop_
_entity.id
_entity.type
_entity.pdbx_description
1 polymer ?
#
loop_
_entity_poly.entity_id
_entity_poly.type
_entity_poly.pdbx_seq_one_letter_code
_entity_poly.pdbx_strand_id
1 'polypeptide(L)'
;MLGEAIYPKIQAQQPELAGKITGMLLEMDNAELLSLVDDEAALRAKVDEAINVYDEYMKNKGGEGEAADASKQPKEAGKDSKTEETKS
;
A
#
# COMPACT_ATOMS: atom_id res chain seq x y z
N MET A 1 -4.11 -3.04 -10.76
CA MET A 1 -3.54 -4.29 -10.22
C MET A 1 -2.26 -4.09 -9.41
N LEU A 2 -1.22 -3.40 -9.90
CA LEU A 2 0.01 -3.17 -9.09
C LEU A 2 -0.26 -2.39 -7.79
N GLY A 3 -1.12 -1.38 -7.82
CA GLY A 3 -1.53 -0.62 -6.64
C GLY A 3 -2.16 -1.51 -5.56
N GLU A 4 -3.01 -2.47 -5.93
CA GLU A 4 -3.67 -3.38 -4.99
C GLU A 4 -2.69 -4.41 -4.38
N ALA A 5 -1.61 -4.74 -5.09
CA ALA A 5 -0.57 -5.63 -4.59
C ALA A 5 0.38 -4.93 -3.60
N ILE A 6 0.71 -3.66 -3.85
CA ILE A 6 1.67 -2.89 -3.04
C ILE A 6 1.01 -2.18 -1.85
N TYR A 7 -0.25 -1.78 -1.99
CA TYR A 7 -1.02 -1.10 -0.95
C TYR A 7 -1.01 -1.81 0.40
N PRO A 8 -1.30 -3.13 0.53
CA PRO A 8 -1.29 -3.78 1.84
C PRO A 8 0.09 -3.79 2.51
N LYS A 9 1.17 -3.84 1.72
CA LYS A 9 2.56 -3.76 2.23
C LYS A 9 2.88 -2.36 2.76
N ILE A 10 2.36 -1.32 2.10
CA ILE A 10 2.51 0.07 2.56
C ILE A 10 1.61 0.32 3.77
N GLN A 11 0.37 -0.19 3.76
CA GLN A 11 -0.59 -0.05 4.85
C GLN A 11 -0.11 -0.69 6.15
N ALA A 12 0.62 -1.80 6.08
CA ALA A 12 1.25 -2.42 7.24
C ALA A 12 2.32 -1.52 7.90
N GLN A 13 2.96 -0.64 7.11
CA GLN A 13 3.99 0.28 7.59
C GLN A 13 3.40 1.64 8.00
N GLN A 14 2.53 2.21 7.17
CA GLN A 14 1.96 3.55 7.35
C GLN A 14 0.46 3.56 6.98
N PRO A 15 -0.43 3.09 7.87
CA PRO A 15 -1.85 2.92 7.56
C PRO A 15 -2.58 4.23 7.26
N GLU A 16 -2.21 5.33 7.92
CA GLU A 16 -2.86 6.63 7.77
C GLU A 16 -2.58 7.30 6.43
N LEU A 17 -1.37 7.09 5.88
CA LEU A 17 -0.93 7.69 4.63
C LEU A 17 -0.86 6.69 3.47
N ALA A 18 -1.22 5.42 3.70
CA ALA A 18 -1.07 4.35 2.72
C ALA A 18 -1.68 4.70 1.36
N GLY A 19 -2.89 5.28 1.35
CA GLY A 19 -3.56 5.69 0.11
C GLY A 19 -2.78 6.76 -0.65
N LYS A 20 -2.28 7.79 0.05
CA LYS A 20 -1.52 8.88 -0.58
C LYS A 20 -0.15 8.43 -1.05
N ILE A 21 0.56 7.67 -0.23
CA ILE A 21 1.88 7.12 -0.56
C ILE A 21 1.77 6.15 -1.74
N THR A 22 0.76 5.26 -1.73
CA THR A 22 0.51 4.36 -2.87
C THR A 22 0.21 5.15 -4.13
N GLY A 23 -0.61 6.22 -4.03
CA GLY A 23 -0.88 7.12 -5.15
C GLY A 23 0.37 7.75 -5.75
N MET A 24 1.29 8.25 -4.91
CA MET A 24 2.57 8.81 -5.38
C MET A 24 3.49 7.75 -6.00
N LEU A 25 3.58 6.56 -5.41
CA LEU A 25 4.40 5.47 -5.96
C LEU A 25 3.84 4.99 -7.31
N LEU A 26 2.52 5.05 -7.52
CA LEU A 26 1.91 4.69 -8.80
C LEU A 26 2.23 5.66 -9.95
N GLU A 27 2.85 6.81 -9.67
CA GLU A 27 3.39 7.69 -10.71
C GLU A 27 4.74 7.20 -11.27
N MET A 28 5.35 6.18 -10.64
CA MET A 28 6.58 5.54 -11.09
C MET A 28 6.34 4.54 -12.22
N ASP A 29 7.40 4.16 -12.93
CA ASP A 29 7.34 3.14 -13.97
C ASP A 29 6.92 1.77 -13.42
N ASN A 30 6.08 1.06 -14.15
CA ASN A 30 5.60 -0.28 -13.77
C ASN A 30 6.73 -1.27 -13.46
N ALA A 31 7.86 -1.16 -14.18
CA ALA A 31 9.03 -2.03 -13.96
C ALA A 31 9.69 -1.78 -12.60
N GLU A 32 9.74 -0.51 -12.16
CA GLU A 32 10.28 -0.16 -10.84
C GLU A 32 9.32 -0.62 -9.75
N LEU A 33 8.01 -0.41 -9.92
CA LEU A 33 6.99 -0.89 -9.00
C LEU A 33 7.01 -2.41 -8.82
N LEU A 34 7.24 -3.17 -9.89
CA LEU A 34 7.43 -4.62 -9.81
C LEU A 34 8.63 -4.98 -8.92
N SER A 35 9.77 -4.31 -9.09
CA SER A 35 10.93 -4.53 -8.23
C SER A 35 10.64 -4.23 -6.76
N LEU A 36 9.83 -3.21 -6.47
CA LEU A 36 9.44 -2.86 -5.10
C LEU A 36 8.47 -3.88 -4.49
N VAL A 37 7.64 -4.54 -5.30
CA VAL A 37 6.73 -5.58 -4.78
C VAL A 37 7.52 -6.80 -4.29
N ASP A 38 8.59 -7.16 -5.01
CA ASP A 38 9.47 -8.29 -4.68
C ASP A 38 10.51 -7.97 -3.59
N ASP A 39 10.94 -6.70 -3.46
CA ASP A 39 11.94 -6.27 -2.48
C ASP A 39 11.33 -5.36 -1.39
N GLU A 40 11.11 -5.93 -0.21
CA GLU A 40 10.54 -5.23 0.95
C GLU A 40 11.45 -4.11 1.48
N ALA A 41 12.77 -4.27 1.41
CA ALA A 41 13.71 -3.25 1.87
C ALA A 41 13.70 -2.04 0.92
N ALA A 42 13.67 -2.30 -0.39
CA ALA A 42 13.54 -1.25 -1.40
C ALA A 42 12.19 -0.52 -1.28
N LEU A 43 11.09 -1.27 -1.08
CA LEU A 43 9.78 -0.69 -0.86
C LEU A 43 9.76 0.24 0.35
N ARG A 44 10.32 -0.20 1.47
CA ARG A 44 10.39 0.61 2.69
C ARG A 44 11.17 1.91 2.46
N ALA A 45 12.33 1.83 1.81
CA ALA A 45 13.11 3.02 1.49
C ALA A 45 12.33 4.02 0.62
N LYS A 46 11.55 3.52 -0.36
CA LYS A 46 10.69 4.35 -1.20
C LYS A 46 9.48 4.93 -0.46
N VAL A 47 8.90 4.18 0.48
CA VAL A 47 7.84 4.67 1.36
C VAL A 47 8.36 5.80 2.24
N ASP A 48 9.55 5.66 2.84
CA ASP A 48 10.16 6.70 3.67
C ASP A 48 10.47 7.98 2.85
N GLU A 49 10.97 7.82 1.62
CA GLU A 49 11.19 8.93 0.68
C GLU A 49 9.86 9.66 0.36
N ALA A 50 8.80 8.91 0.03
CA ALA A 50 7.49 9.47 -0.27
C ALA A 50 6.86 10.19 0.93
N ILE A 51 7.08 9.70 2.16
CA ILE A 51 6.63 10.37 3.39
C ILE A 51 7.31 11.74 3.54
N ASN A 52 8.63 11.81 3.34
CA ASN A 52 9.37 13.06 3.44
C ASN A 52 8.91 14.08 2.40
N VAL A 53 8.74 13.64 1.14
CA VAL A 53 8.23 14.50 0.07
C VAL A 53 6.82 15.00 0.39
N TYR A 54 5.97 14.13 0.94
CA TYR A 54 4.62 14.51 1.35
C TYR A 54 4.61 15.53 2.49
N ASP A 55 5.48 15.39 3.49
CA ASP A 55 5.63 16.35 4.59
C ASP A 55 6.08 17.72 4.07
N GLU A 56 7.11 17.75 3.21
CA GLU A 56 7.57 18.99 2.57
C GLU A 56 6.48 19.63 1.71
N TYR A 57 5.71 18.82 0.98
CA TYR A 57 4.58 19.31 0.21
C TYR A 57 3.49 19.92 1.10
N MET A 58 3.15 19.27 2.23
CA MET A 58 2.16 19.78 3.19
C MET A 58 2.64 21.06 3.89
N LYS A 59 3.93 21.16 4.17
CA LYS A 59 4.55 22.33 4.78
C LYS A 59 4.58 23.54 3.83
N ASN A 60 4.80 23.30 2.53
CA ASN A 60 4.84 24.35 1.51
C ASN A 60 3.47 24.70 0.93
N LYS A 61 2.51 23.77 0.98
CA LYS A 61 1.19 23.91 0.38
C LYS A 61 0.14 23.68 1.46
N GLY A 62 -0.22 24.76 2.15
CA GLY A 62 -1.22 24.75 3.22
C GLY A 62 -2.57 24.26 2.73
N GLY A 63 -2.79 22.94 2.80
CA GLY A 63 -4.12 22.33 2.92
C GLY A 63 -5.04 22.38 1.70
N GLU A 64 -4.57 22.11 0.48
CA GLU A 64 -5.48 21.89 -0.66
C GLU A 64 -5.20 20.54 -1.32
N GLY A 65 -6.02 19.55 -0.96
CA GLY A 65 -6.00 18.19 -1.53
C GLY A 65 -6.63 17.13 -0.62
N GLU A 66 -7.79 17.43 -0.05
CA GLU A 66 -8.72 16.44 0.48
C GLU A 66 -9.51 15.85 -0.71
N ALA A 67 -9.24 14.59 -1.05
CA ALA A 67 -10.16 13.62 -1.67
C ALA A 67 -9.36 12.51 -2.39
N ALA A 68 -9.05 11.45 -1.66
CA ALA A 68 -9.08 10.08 -2.16
C ALA A 68 -9.25 9.16 -0.96
N ASP A 69 -10.38 9.33 -0.28
CA ASP A 69 -11.01 8.25 0.49
C ASP A 69 -11.28 7.12 -0.51
N ALA A 70 -10.41 6.11 -0.51
CA ALA A 70 -10.70 4.82 -1.11
C ALA A 70 -11.00 3.85 0.04
N SER A 71 -12.08 4.13 0.77
CA SER A 71 -12.75 3.13 1.58
C SER A 71 -13.15 1.94 0.69
N LYS A 72 -12.48 0.79 0.85
CA LYS A 72 -13.12 -0.53 1.01
C LYS A 72 -12.09 -1.62 1.30
N GLN A 73 -11.98 -1.90 2.59
CA GLN A 73 -11.53 -3.18 3.14
C GLN A 73 -12.53 -4.27 2.73
N PRO A 74 -12.07 -5.44 2.26
CA PRO A 74 -12.62 -6.69 2.74
C PRO A 74 -11.58 -7.36 3.62
N LYS A 75 -11.90 -7.46 4.91
CA LYS A 75 -11.28 -8.46 5.78
C LYS A 75 -11.78 -9.82 5.30
N GLU A 76 -10.93 -10.61 4.66
CA GLU A 76 -11.13 -12.06 4.60
C GLU A 76 -9.85 -12.77 5.05
N ALA A 77 -9.64 -12.76 6.36
CA ALA A 77 -9.02 -13.88 7.05
C ALA A 77 -10.13 -14.87 7.39
N GLY A 78 -10.18 -15.99 6.68
CA GLY A 78 -11.23 -17.01 6.82
C GLY A 78 -10.75 -18.36 6.30
N LYS A 79 -9.93 -19.00 7.11
CA LYS A 79 -9.42 -20.37 7.00
C LYS A 79 -10.56 -21.40 6.90
N ASP A 80 -10.79 -22.00 5.74
CA ASP A 80 -11.49 -23.29 5.64
C ASP A 80 -10.48 -24.41 5.38
N SER A 81 -9.90 -24.86 6.49
CA SER A 81 -9.41 -26.23 6.62
C SER A 81 -10.63 -27.16 6.56
N LYS A 82 -10.78 -27.94 5.48
CA LYS A 82 -11.54 -29.20 5.57
C LYS A 82 -10.63 -30.36 5.23
N THR A 83 -10.02 -30.87 6.29
CA THR A 83 -9.43 -32.20 6.38
C THR A 83 -10.49 -33.26 6.07
N GLU A 84 -10.08 -34.18 5.22
CA GLU A 84 -10.44 -35.59 5.12
C GLU A 84 -11.02 -36.23 6.41
N GLU A 85 -12.22 -36.80 6.34
CA GLU A 85 -12.72 -37.94 7.16
C GLU A 85 -13.80 -38.64 6.29
N THR A 86 -13.45 -39.67 5.53
CA THR A 86 -13.62 -41.11 5.83
C THR A 86 -14.77 -41.50 6.78
N LYS A 87 -15.55 -42.49 6.29
CA LYS A 87 -16.33 -43.51 7.02
C LYS A 87 -17.71 -43.11 7.58
N SER A 88 -18.76 -43.47 6.85
CA SER A 88 -19.73 -44.49 7.32
C SER A 88 -20.61 -45.02 6.20
#